data_AF-A0A0L0W7V9-F1
#
_entry.id   AF-A0A0L0W7V9-F1
#
_cell.length_a   1.000
_cell.length_b   1.000
_cell.length_c   1.000
_cell.angle_alpha   90.00
_cell.angle_beta   90.00
_cell.angle_gamma   90.00
#
_symmetry.space_group_name_H-M   'P 1'
#
loop_
_entity.id
_entity.type
_entity.pdbx_description
1 polymer ?
#
loop_
_entity_poly.entity_id
_entity_poly.type
_entity_poly.pdbx_seq_one_letter_code
_entity_poly.pdbx_strand_id
1 'polypeptide(L)'
;MWVILIRLDLIDKQVKKDWYASQSSFWAHEKHIVLSEVFHYPEEKVFLNQDIVILESDNFKVYRSYDHYYSEEELIHLLDKNKFKNYHFFYDIIEDNNFVSDNVVFTVTQK
;
A
#
# COMPACT_ATOMS: atom_id res chain seq x y z
N MET A 1 7.26 -22.59 6.39
CA MET A 1 5.94 -22.03 6.05
C MET A 1 6.11 -20.52 5.94
N TRP A 2 5.76 -19.94 4.81
CA TRP A 2 5.87 -18.50 4.56
C TRP A 2 4.47 -17.91 4.40
N VAL A 3 4.22 -16.76 5.02
CA VAL A 3 3.01 -15.97 4.82
C VAL A 3 3.42 -14.74 4.04
N ILE A 4 2.82 -14.53 2.88
CA ILE A 4 3.08 -13.38 2.02
C ILE A 4 1.79 -12.56 1.95
N LEU A 5 1.87 -11.29 2.36
CA LEU A 5 0.77 -10.34 2.26
C LEU A 5 0.86 -9.63 0.92
N ILE A 6 -0.16 -9.81 0.07
CA ILE A 6 -0.21 -9.17 -1.24
C ILE A 6 -1.60 -8.55 -1.41
N ARG A 7 -1.68 -7.40 -2.06
CA ARG A 7 -2.96 -6.78 -2.40
C ARG A 7 -3.39 -7.30 -3.77
N LEU A 8 -4.59 -7.87 -3.84
CA LEU A 8 -5.23 -8.15 -5.11
C LEU A 8 -5.95 -6.88 -5.55
N ASP A 9 -6.00 -6.65 -6.86
CA ASP A 9 -6.89 -5.70 -7.52
C ASP A 9 -7.32 -4.48 -6.67
N LEU A 10 -6.56 -3.39 -6.76
CA LEU A 10 -6.84 -2.13 -6.06
C LEU A 10 -8.01 -1.34 -6.70
N ILE A 11 -9.13 -2.01 -6.94
CA ILE A 11 -10.29 -1.50 -7.70
C ILE A 11 -10.83 -0.20 -7.09
N ASP A 12 -10.77 -0.07 -5.76
CA ASP A 12 -11.31 1.10 -5.05
C ASP A 12 -10.28 2.21 -4.82
N LYS A 13 -9.01 2.01 -5.19
CA LYS A 13 -7.97 3.00 -4.95
C LYS A 13 -8.04 4.10 -6.02
N GLN A 14 -8.32 5.31 -5.57
CA GLN A 14 -8.51 6.46 -6.44
C GLN A 14 -7.32 7.42 -6.38
N VAL A 15 -7.02 8.03 -7.53
CA VAL A 15 -6.16 9.21 -7.62
C VAL A 15 -6.83 10.32 -6.82
N LYS A 16 -6.20 10.74 -5.73
CA LYS A 16 -6.72 11.76 -4.81
C LYS A 16 -5.60 12.73 -4.44
N LYS A 17 -6.00 13.98 -4.24
CA LYS A 17 -5.19 15.03 -3.60
C LYS A 17 -5.83 15.40 -2.27
N ASP A 18 -5.02 15.55 -1.25
CA ASP A 18 -5.48 15.97 0.07
C ASP A 18 -4.40 16.79 0.76
N TRP A 19 -4.80 17.57 1.76
CA TRP A 19 -3.86 18.23 2.64
C TRP A 19 -4.48 18.45 4.02
N TYR A 20 -3.63 18.48 5.04
CA TYR A 20 -4.07 18.85 6.39
C TYR A 20 -2.92 19.47 7.17
N ALA A 21 -3.27 20.32 8.13
CA ALA A 21 -2.34 20.81 9.14
C ALA A 21 -2.53 20.00 10.43
N SER A 22 -1.42 19.71 11.12
CA SER A 22 -1.47 19.04 12.41
C SER A 22 -0.52 19.69 13.40
N GLN A 23 -0.93 19.68 14.67
CA GLN A 23 -0.07 20.08 15.79
C GLN A 23 0.98 19.01 16.12
N SER A 24 0.64 17.74 15.88
CA SER A 24 1.49 16.55 16.03
C SER A 24 0.78 15.38 15.36
N SER A 25 1.52 14.52 14.65
CA SER A 25 0.97 13.35 13.96
C SER A 25 2.00 12.23 13.87
N PHE A 26 1.67 11.14 13.18
CA PHE A 26 2.62 10.09 12.82
C PHE A 26 3.86 10.64 12.08
N TRP A 27 3.69 11.68 11.27
CA TRP A 27 4.73 12.22 10.40
C TRP A 27 5.77 13.07 11.14
N ALA A 28 5.32 13.84 12.14
CA ALA A 28 6.17 14.70 12.95
C ALA A 28 5.48 15.08 14.27
N HIS A 29 6.30 15.27 15.31
CA HIS A 29 5.85 15.72 16.63
C HIS A 29 5.63 17.24 16.73
N GLU A 30 6.30 18.01 15.87
CA GLU A 30 6.11 19.45 15.77
C GLU A 30 4.97 19.80 14.82
N LYS A 31 4.53 21.06 14.82
CA LYS A 31 3.48 21.54 13.90
C LYS A 31 3.95 21.40 12.45
N HIS A 32 3.06 20.90 11.61
CA HIS A 32 3.37 20.65 10.21
C HIS A 32 2.13 20.67 9.32
N ILE A 33 2.37 20.81 8.02
CA ILE A 33 1.39 20.62 6.96
C ILE A 33 1.78 19.38 6.17
N VAL A 34 0.81 18.51 5.88
CA VAL A 34 0.99 17.37 4.99
C VAL A 34 0.26 17.63 3.69
N LEU A 35 0.95 17.46 2.57
CA LEU A 35 0.37 17.44 1.22
C LEU A 35 0.44 16.01 0.71
N SER A 36 -0.71 15.42 0.39
CA SER A 36 -0.81 14.03 -0.04
C SER A 36 -1.33 13.95 -1.47
N GLU A 37 -0.69 13.13 -2.31
CA GLU A 37 -1.14 12.83 -3.67
C GLU A 37 -0.97 11.34 -3.97
N VAL A 38 -1.98 10.74 -4.59
CA VAL A 38 -1.94 9.37 -5.10
C VAL A 38 -1.81 9.40 -6.62
N PHE A 39 -0.75 8.79 -7.16
CA PHE A 39 -0.54 8.60 -8.59
C PHE A 39 -0.83 7.15 -8.97
N HIS A 40 -1.37 6.94 -10.18
CA HIS A 40 -1.61 5.61 -10.74
C HIS A 40 -0.75 5.41 -11.99
N TYR A 41 0.06 4.35 -11.96
CA TYR A 41 0.90 3.89 -13.05
C TYR A 41 0.36 2.53 -13.53
N PRO A 42 -0.63 2.53 -14.45
CA PRO A 42 -1.38 1.32 -14.81
C PRO A 42 -0.54 0.29 -15.57
N GLU A 43 0.43 0.71 -16.37
CA GLU A 43 1.32 -0.19 -17.13
C GLU A 43 2.21 -1.02 -16.19
N GLU A 44 2.68 -0.40 -15.11
CA GLU A 44 3.51 -1.01 -14.08
C GLU A 44 2.69 -1.67 -12.96
N LYS A 45 1.36 -1.51 -12.97
CA LYS A 45 0.45 -1.96 -11.91
C LYS A 45 0.84 -1.45 -10.52
N VAL A 46 1.10 -0.14 -10.43
CA VAL A 46 1.54 0.52 -9.20
C VAL A 46 0.69 1.73 -8.89
N PHE A 47 0.32 1.88 -7.62
CA PHE A 47 -0.07 3.17 -7.07
C PHE A 47 1.05 3.75 -6.21
N LEU A 48 1.41 5.01 -6.45
CA LEU A 48 2.32 5.76 -5.60
C LEU A 48 1.51 6.67 -4.68
N ASN A 49 1.61 6.48 -3.37
CA ASN A 49 1.19 7.48 -2.39
C ASN A 49 2.40 8.35 -2.05
N GLN A 50 2.29 9.66 -2.26
CA GLN A 50 3.32 10.62 -1.91
C GLN A 50 2.81 11.58 -0.85
N ASP A 51 3.54 11.68 0.26
CA ASP A 51 3.27 12.63 1.34
C ASP A 51 4.45 13.60 1.49
N ILE A 52 4.18 14.90 1.35
CA ILE A 52 5.14 15.97 1.58
C ILE A 52 4.81 16.62 2.92
N VAL A 53 5.73 16.51 3.88
CA VAL A 53 5.56 17.01 5.25
C VAL A 53 6.40 18.27 5.40
N ILE A 54 5.75 19.43 5.53
CA ILE A 54 6.36 20.74 5.65
C ILE A 54 6.34 21.14 7.14
N LEU A 55 7.51 21.40 7.70
CA LEU A 55 7.72 21.72 9.12
C LEU A 55 7.79 23.24 9.31
N GLU A 56 7.50 23.75 10.51
CA GLU A 56 7.65 25.18 10.83
C GLU A 56 9.10 25.70 10.67
N SER A 57 10.10 24.82 10.70
CA SER A 57 11.52 25.16 10.57
C SER A 57 11.99 25.41 9.13
N ASP A 58 11.08 25.68 8.19
CA ASP A 58 11.32 25.78 6.73
C ASP A 58 11.97 24.53 6.11
N ASN A 59 11.89 23.39 6.79
CA ASN A 59 12.31 22.08 6.29
C ASN A 59 11.12 21.28 5.77
N PHE A 60 11.37 20.37 4.84
CA PHE A 60 10.36 19.40 4.41
C PHE A 60 10.94 18.00 4.25
N LYS A 61 10.06 17.00 4.35
CA LYS A 61 10.36 15.60 4.07
C LYS A 61 9.37 15.08 3.04
N VAL A 62 9.82 14.16 2.19
CA VAL A 62 8.97 13.50 1.20
C VAL A 62 8.98 12.00 1.45
N TYR A 63 7.80 11.44 1.64
CA TYR A 63 7.57 10.01 1.82
C TYR A 63 6.88 9.47 0.58
N ARG A 64 7.31 8.28 0.14
CA ARG A 64 6.75 7.59 -1.04
C ARG A 64 6.50 6.13 -0.70
N SER A 65 5.25 5.70 -0.82
CA SER A 65 4.85 4.29 -0.72
C SER A 65 4.37 3.80 -2.07
N TYR A 66 4.94 2.69 -2.54
CA TYR A 66 4.60 2.06 -3.80
C TYR A 66 3.79 0.79 -3.52
N ASP A 67 2.52 0.82 -3.89
CA ASP A 67 1.61 -0.31 -3.73
C ASP A 67 1.45 -1.01 -5.07
N HIS A 68 2.13 -2.14 -5.23
CA HIS A 68 1.92 -3.05 -6.37
C HIS A 68 0.66 -3.88 -6.14
N TYR A 69 -0.10 -4.08 -7.21
CA TYR A 69 -1.27 -4.96 -7.20
C TYR A 69 -1.15 -6.03 -8.29
N TYR A 70 -1.75 -7.18 -8.02
CA TYR A 70 -1.68 -8.37 -8.86
C TYR A 70 -3.07 -8.96 -9.02
N SER A 71 -3.33 -9.59 -10.17
CA SER A 71 -4.40 -10.59 -10.23
C SER A 71 -3.95 -11.89 -9.54
N GLU A 72 -4.88 -12.78 -9.20
CA GLU A 72 -4.55 -14.09 -8.64
C GLU A 72 -3.64 -14.91 -9.60
N GLU A 73 -3.88 -14.83 -10.91
CA GLU A 73 -3.05 -15.50 -11.92
C GLU A 73 -1.60 -14.98 -11.92
N GLU A 74 -1.42 -13.66 -11.83
CA GLU A 74 -0.10 -13.04 -11.74
C GLU A 74 0.61 -13.40 -10.45
N LEU A 75 -0.14 -13.50 -9.36
CA LEU A 75 0.35 -13.91 -8.06
C LEU A 75 0.87 -15.35 -8.09
N ILE A 76 0.09 -16.28 -8.65
CA ILE A 76 0.50 -17.68 -8.84
C ILE A 76 1.76 -17.74 -9.71
N HIS A 77 1.76 -17.03 -10.84
CA HIS A 77 2.92 -16.99 -11.73
C HIS A 77 4.19 -16.46 -11.02
N LEU A 78 4.06 -15.42 -10.21
CA LEU A 78 5.15 -14.85 -9.42
C LEU A 78 5.67 -15.85 -8.38
N LEU A 79 4.78 -16.57 -7.69
CA LEU A 79 5.13 -17.59 -6.71
C LEU A 79 5.87 -18.77 -7.36
N ASP A 80 5.32 -19.30 -8.45
CA ASP A 80 5.91 -20.41 -9.21
C ASP A 80 7.30 -20.06 -9.76
N LYS A 81 7.44 -18.86 -10.35
CA LYS A 81 8.73 -18.34 -10.82
C LYS A 81 9.79 -18.31 -9.71
N ASN A 82 9.37 -18.09 -8.47
CA ASN A 82 10.23 -18.06 -7.29
C ASN A 82 10.31 -19.40 -6.54
N LYS A 83 9.79 -20.48 -7.14
CA LYS A 83 9.78 -21.86 -6.62
C LYS A 83 8.96 -22.06 -5.34
N PHE A 84 8.03 -21.15 -5.06
CA PHE A 84 7.03 -21.37 -4.03
C PHE A 84 5.96 -22.35 -4.54
N LYS A 85 5.41 -23.16 -3.65
CA LYS A 85 4.44 -24.23 -3.95
C LYS A 85 3.37 -24.32 -2.86
N ASN A 86 2.33 -25.12 -3.08
CA ASN A 86 1.24 -25.35 -2.13
C ASN A 86 0.62 -24.03 -1.63
N TYR A 87 0.19 -23.21 -2.57
CA TYR A 87 -0.42 -21.91 -2.30
C TYR A 87 -1.84 -22.08 -1.74
N HIS A 88 -2.11 -21.36 -0.65
CA HIS A 88 -3.44 -21.22 -0.08
C HIS A 88 -3.75 -19.73 0.08
N PHE A 89 -4.77 -19.26 -0.63
CA PHE A 89 -5.26 -17.90 -0.55
C PHE A 89 -6.33 -17.78 0.52
N PHE A 90 -6.20 -16.77 1.36
CA PHE A 90 -7.16 -16.44 2.39
C PHE A 90 -7.59 -14.99 2.21
N TYR A 91 -8.89 -14.81 2.14
CA TYR A 91 -9.59 -13.54 1.94
C TYR A 91 -10.31 -13.17 3.23
N ASP A 92 -10.62 -11.88 3.40
CA ASP A 92 -11.48 -11.38 4.48
C ASP A 92 -11.01 -11.77 5.90
N ILE A 93 -9.69 -11.89 6.10
CA ILE A 93 -9.11 -12.22 7.42
C ILE A 93 -9.14 -11.03 8.37
N ILE A 94 -9.06 -9.81 7.82
CA ILE A 94 -9.04 -8.58 8.59
C ILE A 94 -10.46 -8.04 8.65
N GLU A 95 -10.96 -7.76 9.85
CA GLU A 95 -12.24 -7.09 10.05
C GLU A 95 -12.24 -5.69 9.42
N ASP A 96 -13.39 -5.27 8.90
CA ASP A 96 -13.60 -3.94 8.31
C ASP A 96 -12.99 -2.84 9.17
N ASN A 97 -12.05 -2.10 8.59
CA ASN A 97 -11.41 -0.97 9.26
C ASN A 97 -10.93 0.07 8.24
N ASN A 98 -10.60 1.26 8.73
CA ASN A 98 -10.15 2.37 7.88
C ASN A 98 -8.68 2.28 7.42
N PHE A 99 -7.98 1.18 7.72
CA PHE A 99 -6.55 1.02 7.45
C PHE A 99 -6.26 0.05 6.30
N VAL A 100 -7.15 -0.90 6.04
CA VAL A 100 -6.95 -1.97 5.07
C VAL A 100 -8.10 -1.99 4.09
N SER A 101 -7.80 -2.15 2.81
CA SER A 101 -8.83 -2.32 1.78
C SER A 101 -9.37 -3.74 1.83
N ASP A 102 -10.64 -3.94 1.52
CA ASP A 102 -11.27 -5.26 1.44
C ASP A 102 -10.54 -6.20 0.45
N ASN A 103 -9.73 -5.64 -0.46
CA ASN A 103 -8.98 -6.36 -1.49
C ASN A 103 -7.59 -6.89 -1.03
N VAL A 104 -7.41 -7.21 0.26
CA VAL A 104 -6.16 -7.81 0.76
C VAL A 104 -6.24 -9.34 0.79
N VAL A 105 -5.27 -10.01 0.17
CA VAL A 105 -5.12 -11.46 0.24
C VAL A 105 -3.92 -11.86 1.08
N PHE A 106 -4.12 -12.86 1.93
CA PHE A 106 -3.02 -13.54 2.60
C PHE A 106 -2.74 -14.83 1.87
N THR A 107 -1.49 -15.00 1.43
CA THR A 107 -1.07 -16.22 0.75
C THR A 107 -0.12 -17.00 1.64
N VAL A 108 -0.51 -18.22 2.00
CA VAL A 108 0.38 -19.16 2.70
C VAL A 108 1.00 -20.09 1.66
N THR A 109 2.32 -20.26 1.75
CA THR A 109 3.07 -21.08 0.79
C THR A 109 4.26 -21.80 1.45
N GLN A 110 4.79 -22.79 0.73
CA GLN A 110 5.98 -23.55 1.07
C GLN A 110 7.05 -23.36 -0.01
N LYS A 111 8.32 -23.42 0.37
CA LYS A 111 9.46 -23.32 -0.53
C LYS A 111 10.29 -24.58 -0.44
#